data_AF-A0A800EWV5-F1
#
_entry.id   AF-A0A800EWV5-F1
#
_cell.length_a   1.000
_cell.length_b   1.000
_cell.length_c   1.000
_cell.angle_alpha   90.00
_cell.angle_beta   90.00
_cell.angle_gamma   90.00
#
_symmetry.space_group_name_H-M   'P 1'
#
loop_
_entity.id
_entity.type
_entity.pdbx_description
1 polymer ?
#
loop_
_entity_poly.entity_id
_entity_poly.type
_entity_poly.pdbx_seq_one_letter_code
_entity_poly.pdbx_strand_id
1 'polypeptide(L)'
;MRPRIKLLSPGAIPQSTRQDKTRHAGLPREFIETARSAHELAERLREQMEQSVVHLDQGDVTFTVSFGVVQMAPECASIEALVAMADAAMYKAKQKGKNSVFVAEPAEPKDAAR
;
A
#
# COMPACT_ATOMS: atom_id res chain seq x y z
N MET A 1 44.82 26.01 19.84
CA MET A 1 43.68 25.49 20.61
C MET A 1 42.79 24.71 19.64
N ARG A 2 42.87 23.37 19.61
CA ARG A 2 42.13 22.48 18.69
C ARG A 2 41.25 21.56 19.55
N PRO A 3 39.95 21.36 19.24
CA PRO A 3 39.12 20.50 20.06
C PRO A 3 39.45 19.02 19.82
N ARG A 4 39.59 18.29 20.93
CA ARG A 4 39.82 16.84 21.00
C ARG A 4 38.53 16.12 20.58
N ILE A 5 38.59 15.38 19.47
CA ILE A 5 37.56 14.39 19.10
C ILE A 5 37.67 13.25 20.11
N LYS A 6 36.62 13.00 20.91
CA LYS A 6 36.51 11.78 21.71
C LYS A 6 36.38 10.60 20.74
N LEU A 7 37.42 9.80 20.63
CA LEU A 7 37.37 8.50 20.00
C LEU A 7 36.48 7.60 20.86
N LEU A 8 35.25 7.35 20.41
CA LEU A 8 34.39 6.33 20.99
C LEU A 8 35.05 4.97 20.76
N SER A 9 35.18 4.20 21.84
CA SER A 9 35.69 2.82 21.85
C SER A 9 34.94 1.93 20.83
N PRO A 10 35.60 0.92 20.24
CA PRO A 10 34.97 0.02 19.27
C PRO A 10 34.04 -0.95 20.01
N GLY A 11 32.82 -0.47 20.30
CA GLY A 11 31.71 -1.29 20.76
C GLY A 11 31.03 -1.93 19.54
N ALA A 12 31.28 -3.22 19.37
CA ALA A 12 30.61 -4.18 18.51
C ALA A 12 29.49 -3.63 17.61
N ILE A 13 29.78 -3.51 16.31
CA ILE A 13 28.75 -3.54 15.27
C ILE A 13 28.02 -4.89 15.43
N PRO A 14 26.69 -4.92 15.67
CA PRO A 14 25.98 -6.19 15.69
C PRO A 14 26.12 -6.87 14.33
N GLN A 15 26.77 -8.04 14.35
CA GLN A 15 26.95 -8.96 13.21
C GLN A 15 25.61 -9.62 12.84
N SER A 16 24.60 -8.86 12.41
CA SER A 16 23.35 -9.43 11.86
C SER A 16 23.12 -9.13 10.37
N THR A 17 24.14 -8.63 9.65
CA THR A 17 24.07 -8.40 8.20
C THR A 17 24.32 -9.65 7.34
N ARG A 18 24.03 -10.85 7.85
CA ARG A 18 24.05 -12.06 7.02
C ARG A 18 23.00 -13.06 7.50
N GLN A 19 22.09 -13.37 6.58
CA GLN A 19 21.07 -14.42 6.61
C GLN A 19 19.86 -14.17 7.52
N ASP A 20 18.83 -13.54 6.96
CA ASP A 20 17.51 -14.17 6.92
C ASP A 20 16.70 -13.73 5.69
N LYS A 21 16.85 -14.47 4.59
CA LYS A 21 16.01 -14.32 3.37
C LYS A 21 14.75 -15.21 3.43
N THR A 22 14.36 -15.66 4.62
CA THR A 22 13.36 -16.74 4.80
C THR A 22 12.50 -16.57 6.06
N ARG A 23 12.16 -15.32 6.44
CA ARG A 23 11.12 -15.07 7.46
C ARG A 23 10.18 -13.95 7.05
N HIS A 24 9.39 -14.17 5.99
CA HIS A 24 8.02 -13.67 6.05
C HIS A 24 7.21 -14.64 6.90
N ALA A 25 7.26 -14.40 8.21
CA ALA A 25 6.40 -15.07 9.17
C ALA A 25 4.92 -14.79 8.80
N GLY A 26 4.18 -15.83 8.46
CA GLY A 26 2.82 -16.01 8.97
C GLY A 26 1.65 -15.24 8.34
N LEU A 27 1.78 -14.59 7.18
CA LEU A 27 0.58 -14.22 6.44
C LEU A 27 0.18 -15.39 5.54
N PRO A 28 -1.02 -15.99 5.69
CA PRO A 28 -1.52 -16.92 4.68
C PRO A 28 -1.42 -16.24 3.32
N ARG A 29 -1.04 -16.97 2.26
CA ARG A 29 -1.30 -16.50 0.91
C ARG A 29 -2.81 -16.46 0.77
N GLU A 30 -3.42 -15.37 1.22
CA GLU A 30 -4.82 -15.09 0.99
C GLU A 30 -4.95 -15.00 -0.53
N PHE A 31 -5.53 -16.03 -1.14
CA PHE A 31 -5.85 -16.01 -2.56
C PHE A 31 -6.92 -14.93 -2.75
N ILE A 32 -6.54 -13.84 -3.40
CA ILE A 32 -7.45 -12.74 -3.71
C ILE A 32 -8.02 -12.99 -5.09
N GLU A 33 -9.23 -13.54 -5.14
CA GLU A 33 -9.89 -13.90 -6.40
C GLU A 33 -11.11 -13.06 -6.71
N THR A 34 -11.64 -12.34 -5.71
CA THR A 34 -12.85 -11.52 -5.83
C THR A 34 -12.61 -10.07 -5.43
N ALA A 35 -13.41 -9.15 -6.00
CA ALA A 35 -13.43 -7.75 -5.57
C ALA A 35 -13.67 -7.60 -4.06
N ARG A 36 -14.51 -8.45 -3.46
CA ARG A 36 -14.81 -8.42 -2.02
C ARG A 36 -13.58 -8.77 -1.18
N SER A 37 -12.91 -9.88 -1.48
CA SER A 37 -11.68 -10.27 -0.76
C SER A 37 -10.56 -9.23 -0.95
N ALA A 38 -10.46 -8.63 -2.14
CA ALA A 38 -9.50 -7.56 -2.40
C ALA A 38 -9.81 -6.30 -1.57
N HIS A 39 -11.09 -5.94 -1.46
CA HIS A 39 -11.55 -4.84 -0.63
C HIS A 39 -11.25 -5.07 0.85
N GLU A 40 -11.55 -6.25 1.38
CA GLU A 40 -11.27 -6.62 2.78
C GLU A 40 -9.77 -6.52 3.11
N LEU A 41 -8.90 -6.98 2.20
CA LEU A 41 -7.47 -6.81 2.36
C LEU A 41 -7.07 -5.33 2.32
N ALA A 42 -7.61 -4.55 1.37
CA ALA A 42 -7.30 -3.13 1.26
C ALA A 42 -7.73 -2.34 2.50
N GLU A 43 -8.87 -2.68 3.12
CA GLU A 43 -9.32 -2.07 4.39
C GLU A 43 -8.34 -2.40 5.53
N ARG A 44 -7.90 -3.66 5.64
CA ARG A 44 -6.87 -4.04 6.64
C ARG A 44 -5.58 -3.26 6.45
N LEU A 45 -5.12 -3.10 5.20
CA LEU A 45 -3.93 -2.29 4.91
C LEU A 45 -4.14 -0.82 5.26
N ARG A 46 -5.33 -0.27 4.96
CA ARG A 46 -5.69 1.12 5.28
C ARG A 46 -5.61 1.37 6.78
N GLU A 47 -6.20 0.51 7.59
CA GLU A 47 -6.16 0.60 9.05
C GLU A 47 -4.74 0.48 9.61
N GLN A 48 -3.94 -0.46 9.09
CA GLN A 48 -2.53 -0.61 9.51
C GLN A 48 -1.70 0.64 9.17
N MET A 49 -1.91 1.23 7.99
CA MET A 49 -1.19 2.45 7.59
C MET A 49 -1.64 3.67 8.39
N GLU A 50 -2.94 3.80 8.69
CA GLU A 50 -3.48 4.87 9.55
C GLU A 50 -2.88 4.85 10.96
N GLN A 51 -2.58 3.66 11.49
CA GLN A 51 -1.95 3.47 12.80
C GLN A 51 -0.42 3.57 12.75
N SER A 52 0.18 3.70 11.55
CA SER A 52 1.63 3.74 11.38
C SER A 52 2.20 5.14 11.63
N VAL A 53 3.34 5.19 12.30
CA VAL A 53 4.12 6.41 12.52
C VAL A 53 5.44 6.28 11.79
N VAL A 54 5.79 7.29 10.99
CA VAL A 54 7.10 7.38 10.34
C VAL A 54 7.97 8.30 11.17
N HIS A 55 9.03 7.74 11.76
CA HIS A 55 10.01 8.50 12.56
C HIS A 55 11.08 9.11 11.65
N LEU A 56 11.15 10.44 11.61
CA LEU A 56 12.17 11.20 10.86
C LEU A 56 13.00 12.05 11.82
N ASP A 57 14.18 12.48 11.40
CA ASP A 57 15.05 13.35 12.23
C ASP A 57 14.37 14.68 12.62
N GLN A 58 13.41 15.14 11.82
CA GLN A 58 12.66 16.37 12.06
C GLN A 58 11.36 16.17 12.87
N GLY A 59 11.04 14.92 13.23
CA GLY A 59 9.84 14.56 13.99
C GLY A 59 9.04 13.40 13.39
N ASP A 60 7.97 13.05 14.09
CA ASP A 60 7.08 11.95 13.71
C ASP A 60 6.00 12.41 12.74
N VAL A 61 5.75 11.60 11.71
CA VAL A 61 4.71 11.85 10.71
C VAL A 61 3.70 10.72 10.75
N THR A 62 2.43 11.09 10.89
CA THR A 62 1.29 10.19 10.66
C THR A 62 0.68 10.48 9.30
N PHE A 63 0.10 9.46 8.68
CA PHE A 63 -0.52 9.58 7.38
C PHE A 63 -1.69 8.61 7.25
N THR A 64 -2.56 8.89 6.28
CA THR A 64 -3.63 7.98 5.88
C THR A 64 -3.55 7.73 4.39
N VAL A 65 -4.17 6.64 3.94
CA VAL A 65 -4.20 6.24 2.54
C VAL A 65 -5.64 6.05 2.08
N SER A 66 -5.87 6.26 0.79
CA SER A 66 -7.14 5.90 0.15
C SER A 66 -6.83 4.94 -0.99
N PHE A 67 -7.58 3.85 -1.08
CA PHE A 67 -7.35 2.81 -2.07
C PHE A 67 -8.46 2.79 -3.11
N GLY A 68 -8.09 2.49 -4.35
CA GLY A 68 -9.00 2.09 -5.40
C GLY A 68 -8.75 0.63 -5.76
N VAL A 69 -9.79 -0.18 -5.72
CA VAL A 69 -9.74 -1.63 -6.00
C VAL A 69 -10.48 -1.88 -7.31
N VAL A 70 -9.93 -2.71 -8.19
CA VAL A 70 -10.59 -3.16 -9.41
C VAL A 70 -10.43 -4.67 -9.55
N GLN A 71 -11.48 -5.35 -10.03
CA GLN A 71 -11.40 -6.74 -10.42
C GLN A 71 -11.24 -6.83 -11.93
N MET A 72 -10.26 -7.62 -12.37
CA MET A 72 -10.09 -7.91 -13.78
C MET A 72 -11.27 -8.76 -14.26
N ALA A 73 -11.99 -8.26 -15.25
CA ALA A 73 -13.05 -8.97 -15.95
C ALA A 73 -12.58 -9.36 -17.36
N PRO A 74 -13.12 -10.42 -17.97
CA PRO A 74 -12.76 -10.84 -19.33
C PRO A 74 -12.91 -9.73 -20.38
N GLU A 75 -13.80 -8.78 -20.15
CA GLU A 75 -14.12 -7.67 -21.04
C GLU A 75 -13.15 -6.48 -20.89
N CYS A 76 -12.22 -6.53 -19.93
CA CYS A 76 -11.22 -5.47 -19.76
C CYS A 76 -10.18 -5.52 -20.88
N ALA A 77 -10.17 -4.46 -21.70
CA ALA A 77 -9.36 -4.39 -22.90
C ALA A 77 -7.84 -4.34 -22.65
N SER A 78 -7.38 -3.80 -21.51
CA SER A 78 -5.95 -3.70 -21.20
C SER A 78 -5.65 -3.45 -19.71
N ILE A 79 -4.37 -3.57 -19.33
CA ILE A 79 -3.88 -3.23 -18.00
C ILE A 79 -4.05 -1.72 -17.73
N GLU A 80 -3.82 -0.87 -18.72
CA GLU A 80 -4.00 0.58 -18.61
C GLU A 80 -5.45 0.92 -18.26
N ALA A 81 -6.43 0.21 -18.84
CA ALA A 81 -7.83 0.38 -18.50
C ALA A 81 -8.11 0.00 -17.03
N LEU A 82 -7.54 -1.11 -16.54
CA LEU A 82 -7.66 -1.51 -15.13
C LEU A 82 -7.05 -0.47 -14.19
N VAL A 83 -5.87 0.05 -14.51
CA VAL A 83 -5.21 1.10 -13.71
C VAL A 83 -6.06 2.36 -13.69
N ALA A 84 -6.62 2.77 -14.83
CA ALA A 84 -7.49 3.95 -14.90
C ALA A 84 -8.77 3.76 -14.06
N MET A 85 -9.36 2.57 -14.06
CA MET A 85 -10.52 2.24 -13.22
C MET A 85 -10.18 2.28 -11.73
N ALA A 86 -9.03 1.72 -11.33
CA ALA A 86 -8.55 1.76 -9.95
C ALA A 86 -8.27 3.20 -9.51
N ASP A 87 -7.62 4.01 -10.34
CA ASP A 87 -7.36 5.42 -10.04
C ASP A 87 -8.67 6.23 -9.88
N ALA A 88 -9.64 6.01 -10.78
CA ALA A 88 -10.97 6.62 -10.66
C ALA A 88 -11.68 6.23 -9.36
N ALA A 89 -11.60 4.96 -8.93
CA ALA A 89 -12.14 4.52 -7.65
C ALA A 89 -11.42 5.17 -6.46
N MET A 90 -10.09 5.22 -6.47
CA MET A 90 -9.30 5.92 -5.45
C MET A 90 -9.67 7.41 -5.41
N TYR A 91 -9.88 8.04 -6.56
CA TYR A 91 -10.27 9.43 -6.64
C TYR A 91 -11.66 9.67 -6.02
N LYS A 92 -12.62 8.75 -6.21
CA LYS A 92 -13.91 8.78 -5.49
C LYS A 92 -13.71 8.71 -3.97
N ALA A 93 -12.83 7.83 -3.49
CA ALA A 93 -12.49 7.74 -2.06
C ALA A 93 -11.94 9.07 -1.51
N LYS A 94 -11.03 9.71 -2.26
CA LYS A 94 -10.48 11.03 -1.90
C LYS A 94 -11.56 12.12 -1.85
N GLN A 95 -12.53 12.12 -2.76
CA GLN A 95 -13.64 13.08 -2.78
C GLN A 95 -14.67 12.84 -1.65
N LYS A 96 -14.86 11.59 -1.24
CA LYS A 96 -15.86 11.20 -0.22
C LYS A 96 -15.40 11.39 1.24
N GLY A 97 -14.15 11.82 1.45
CA GLY A 97 -13.60 12.05 2.79
C GLY A 97 -12.17 11.56 3.00
N LYS A 98 -11.53 10.97 1.98
CA LYS A 98 -10.23 10.30 2.08
C LYS A 98 -10.31 9.13 3.07
N ASN A 99 -9.16 8.57 3.45
CA ASN A 99 -9.03 7.44 4.37
C ASN A 99 -10.11 6.35 4.16
N SER A 100 -10.29 5.90 2.93
CA SER A 100 -11.33 4.94 2.55
C SER A 100 -10.91 4.09 1.37
N VAL A 101 -11.55 2.93 1.21
CA VAL A 101 -11.41 2.04 0.06
C VAL A 101 -12.65 2.14 -0.81
N PHE A 102 -12.47 2.25 -2.12
CA PHE A 102 -13.56 2.18 -3.10
C PHE A 102 -13.27 1.08 -4.11
N VAL A 103 -14.29 0.28 -4.43
CA VAL A 103 -14.24 -0.69 -5.52
C VAL A 103 -14.76 -0.03 -6.79
N ALA A 104 -14.02 -0.16 -7.89
CA ALA A 104 -14.48 0.25 -9.20
C ALA A 104 -15.72 -0.57 -9.59
N GLU A 105 -16.76 0.13 -10.03
CA GLU A 105 -17.88 -0.53 -10.69
C GLU A 105 -17.36 -1.10 -12.03
N PRO A 106 -17.82 -2.31 -12.43
CA PRO A 106 -17.51 -2.81 -13.76
C PRO A 106 -17.98 -1.75 -14.77
N ALA A 107 -17.07 -1.34 -15.66
CA ALA A 107 -17.46 -0.43 -16.72
C ALA A 107 -18.53 -1.14 -17.55
N GLU A 108 -19.74 -0.59 -17.60
CA GLU A 108 -20.66 -1.00 -18.67
C GLU A 108 -19.93 -0.78 -20.00
N PRO A 109 -20.03 -1.73 -20.96
CA PRO A 109 -19.39 -1.58 -22.25
C PRO A 109 -19.92 -0.32 -22.94
N LYS A 110 -19.17 0.77 -22.80
CA LYS A 110 -19.30 1.94 -23.65
C LYS A 110 -18.70 1.54 -25.00
N ASP A 111 -19.59 1.16 -25.91
CA ASP A 111 -19.38 0.80 -27.33
C ASP A 111 -19.71 -0.65 -27.71
N ALA A 112 -20.86 -1.17 -27.26
CA ALA A 112 -21.57 -2.24 -27.99
C ALA A 112 -22.48 -1.71 -29.13
N ALA A 113 -22.36 -0.43 -29.50
CA ALA A 113 -23.14 0.17 -30.58
C ALA A 113 -22.38 1.31 -31.27
N ARG A 114 -21.59 0.97 -32.30
CA ARG A 114 -21.61 1.70 -33.59
C ARG A 114 -20.87 0.95 -34.68
#